data_AF-A0A392W5I5-F1
#
_entry.id   AF-A0A392W5I5-F1
#
_cell.length_a   1.000
_cell.length_b   1.000
_cell.length_c   1.000
_cell.angle_alpha   90.00
_cell.angle_beta   90.00
_cell.angle_gamma   90.00
#
_symmetry.space_group_name_H-M   'P 1'
#
loop_
_entity.id
_entity.type
_entity.pdbx_description
1 polymer ?
#
loop_
_entity_poly.entity_id
_entity_poly.type
_entity_poly.pdbx_seq_one_letter_code
_entity_poly.pdbx_strand_id
1 'polypeptide(L)' 'MYLKMKDCDEPLFGEGPDPDSRWGLIFDGAVNIFGNGIGAVIITPKGTYIPFSARLQ' A
#
# COMPACT_ATOMS: atom_id res chain seq x y z
N MET A 1 -23.82 3.62 -0.74
CA MET A 1 -23.50 4.43 0.46
C MET A 1 -22.19 5.15 0.15
N TYR A 2 -22.15 6.47 0.18
CA TYR A 2 -20.93 7.21 -0.13
C TYR A 2 -20.09 7.31 1.13
N LEU A 3 -18.97 6.59 1.17
CA LEU A 3 -17.99 6.77 2.23
C LEU A 3 -17.32 8.13 2.01
N LYS A 4 -17.86 9.17 2.63
CA LYS A 4 -17.19 10.47 2.69
C LYS A 4 -15.88 10.24 3.42
N MET A 5 -14.77 10.26 2.67
CA MET A 5 -13.44 10.47 3.22
C MET A 5 -13.57 11.64 4.19
N LYS A 6 -13.27 11.42 5.47
CA LYS A 6 -13.03 12.56 6.35
C LYS A 6 -11.85 13.33 5.79
N ASP A 7 -11.85 14.63 5.96
CA ASP A 7 -10.84 15.52 5.40
C ASP A 7 -9.46 15.08 5.91
N CYS A 8 -8.78 14.28 5.07
CA CYS A 8 -7.39 13.94 5.24
C CYS A 8 -6.65 15.15 4.71
N ASP A 9 -6.23 16.03 5.63
CA ASP A 9 -5.29 17.08 5.30
C ASP A 9 -4.13 16.45 4.55
N GLU A 10 -3.98 16.82 3.28
CA GLU A 10 -2.94 16.28 2.41
C GLU A 10 -1.60 16.67 3.04
N PRO A 11 -0.73 15.69 3.41
CA PRO A 11 0.41 15.96 4.28
C PRO A 11 1.27 17.06 3.65
N LEU A 12 1.56 18.09 4.44
CA LEU A 12 2.29 19.27 3.99
C LEU A 12 3.59 18.83 3.31
N PHE A 13 3.96 19.44 2.18
CA PHE A 13 5.17 19.08 1.43
C PHE A 13 6.41 19.07 2.35
N GLY A 14 6.83 17.86 2.78
CA GLY A 14 7.93 17.65 3.72
C GLY A 14 7.57 16.87 5.00
N GLU A 15 6.29 16.68 5.34
CA GLU A 15 5.88 15.76 6.41
C GLU A 15 5.88 14.31 5.92
N GLY A 16 6.88 13.56 6.38
CA GLY A 16 7.06 12.14 6.08
C GLY A 16 8.50 11.70 6.36
N PRO A 17 8.82 10.40 6.26
CA PRO A 17 10.20 9.94 6.28
C PRO A 17 10.96 10.51 5.06
N ASP A 18 12.28 10.64 5.19
CA ASP A 18 13.17 11.17 4.14
C ASP A 18 12.86 10.53 2.77
N PRO A 19 13.04 11.25 1.64
CA PRO A 19 12.81 10.72 0.31
C PRO A 19 13.46 9.35 0.06
N ASP A 20 14.69 9.18 0.56
CA ASP A 20 15.54 7.97 0.45
C ASP A 20 15.24 6.90 1.52
N SER A 21 14.27 7.16 2.40
CA SER A 21 13.73 6.24 3.42
C SER A 21 12.30 5.77 3.10
N ARG A 22 11.68 6.26 2.01
CA ARG A 22 10.30 5.92 1.63
C ARG A 22 10.20 4.53 1.02
N TRP A 23 9.25 3.74 1.52
CA TRP A 23 8.85 2.46 0.96
C TRP A 23 7.58 2.62 0.13
N GLY A 24 7.50 1.89 -0.99
CA GLY A 24 6.28 1.76 -1.79
C GLY A 24 5.55 0.45 -1.51
N LEU A 25 4.23 0.46 -1.67
CA LEU A 25 3.39 -0.73 -1.66
C LEU A 25 2.35 -0.59 -2.78
N ILE A 26 2.37 -1.50 -3.74
CA ILE A 26 1.42 -1.53 -4.87
C ILE A 26 0.64 -2.84 -4.80
N PHE A 27 -0.69 -2.78 -4.79
CA PHE A 27 -1.55 -3.96 -4.88
C PHE A 27 -1.76 -4.32 -6.35
N ASP A 28 -1.53 -5.58 -6.72
CA ASP A 28 -1.78 -6.10 -8.08
C ASP A 28 -3.11 -6.87 -8.18
N GLY A 29 -3.60 -7.41 -7.07
CA GLY A 29 -4.88 -8.08 -6.98
C GLY A 29 -5.34 -8.39 -5.55
N ALA A 30 -6.63 -8.64 -5.40
CA ALA A 30 -7.24 -9.16 -4.19
C ALA A 30 -8.32 -10.17 -4.57
N VAL A 31 -8.55 -11.18 -3.74
CA VAL A 31 -9.48 -12.27 -4.05
C VAL A 31 -10.40 -12.59 -2.88
N ASN A 32 -11.63 -12.96 -3.24
CA ASN A 32 -12.70 -13.58 -2.47
C ASN A 32 -13.71 -14.12 -3.54
N ILE A 33 -14.83 -14.78 -3.25
CA ILE A 33 -15.50 -15.05 -1.98
C ILE A 33 -14.80 -16.19 -1.20
N PHE A 34 -14.56 -15.98 0.10
CA PHE A 34 -13.91 -16.91 1.06
C PHE A 34 -12.50 -17.45 0.72
N GLY A 35 -12.00 -17.31 -0.51
CA GLY A 35 -10.62 -17.64 -0.91
C GLY A 35 -9.57 -16.62 -0.44
N ASN A 36 -9.84 -15.88 0.64
CA ASN A 36 -9.34 -14.53 0.87
C ASN A 36 -7.82 -14.38 0.82
N GLY A 37 -7.35 -13.52 -0.08
CA GLY A 37 -5.93 -13.22 -0.22
C GLY A 37 -5.69 -11.92 -0.97
N ILE A 38 -4.50 -11.36 -0.77
CA ILE A 38 -4.00 -10.15 -1.43
C ILE A 38 -2.68 -10.47 -2.13
N GLY A 39 -2.48 -9.88 -3.31
CA GLY A 39 -1.19 -9.77 -3.98
C GLY A 39 -0.72 -8.31 -3.91
N ALA A 40 0.57 -8.12 -3.67
CA ALA A 40 1.19 -6.81 -3.69
C ALA A 40 2.70 -6.89 -3.93
N VAL A 41 3.27 -5.76 -4.35
CA VAL A 41 4.71 -5.57 -4.52
C VAL A 41 5.17 -4.47 -3.58
N ILE A 42 6.11 -4.82 -2.70
CA ILE A 42 6.82 -3.86 -1.86
C ILE A 42 7.98 -3.29 -2.69
N ILE A 43 8.14 -1.97 -2.67
CA ILE A 43 9.26 -1.27 -3.30
C ILE A 43 10.15 -0.73 -2.18
N THR A 44 11.40 -1.17 -2.13
CA THR A 44 12.39 -0.63 -1.18
C THR A 44 12.76 0.81 -1.57
N PRO A 45 13.30 1.63 -0.64
CA PRO A 45 13.78 2.97 -1.00
C PRO A 45 14.90 2.97 -2.06
N LYS A 46 15.57 1.83 -2.27
CA LYS A 46 16.56 1.60 -3.31
C LYS A 46 15.97 1.11 -4.64
N GLY A 47 14.64 1.12 -4.80
CA GLY A 47 13.95 0.69 -6.01
C GLY A 47 13.89 -0.83 -6.24
N THR A 48 14.13 -1.65 -5.21
CA THR A 48 14.00 -3.11 -5.32
C THR A 48 12.54 -3.53 -5.19
N TYR A 49 12.04 -4.33 -6.14
CA TYR A 49 10.69 -4.87 -6.15
C TYR A 49 10.65 -6.23 -5.47
N ILE A 50 9.81 -6.37 -4.44
CA ILE A 50 9.64 -7.59 -3.65
C ILE A 50 8.16 -8.00 -3.74
N PRO A 51 7.80 -8.94 -4.64
CA PRO A 51 6.44 -9.44 -4.72
C PRO A 51 6.11 -10.31 -3.50
N PHE A 52 4.92 -10.14 -2.95
CA PHE A 52 4.38 -11.04 -1.93
C PHE A 52 2.89 -11.29 -2.15
N SER A 53 2.40 -12.38 -1.59
CA SER A 53 0.98 -12.64 -1.47
C SER A 53 0.68 -13.09 -0.06
N ALA A 54 -0.36 -12.52 0.55
CA ALA A 54 -0.79 -12.87 1.90
C ALA A 54 -2.21 -13.43 1.86
N ARG A 55 -2.42 -14.55 2.55
CA ARG A 55 -3.76 -15.10 2.78
C ARG A 55 -4.36 -14.41 4.01
N LEU A 56 -5.55 -13.84 3.86
CA LEU A 56 -6.26 -13.19 4.96
C LEU A 56 -7.16 -14.24 5.64
N GLN A 57 -6.96 -14.46 6.94
CA GLN A 57 -7.74 -15.38 7.78
C GLN A 57 -8.69 -14.60 8.69
#